data_AF-A0A923DN60-F1
#
_entry.id   AF-A0A923DN60-F1
#
_cell.length_a   1.000
_cell.length_b   1.000
_cell.length_c   1.000
_cell.angle_alpha   90.00
_cell.angle_beta   90.00
_cell.angle_gamma   90.00
#
_symmetry.space_group_name_H-M   'P 1'
#
loop_
_entity.id
_entity.type
_entity.pdbx_description
1 polymer ?
#
loop_
_entity_poly.entity_id
_entity_poly.type
_entity_poly.pdbx_seq_one_letter_code
_entity_poly.pdbx_strand_id
1 'polypeptide(L)'
;MPVYEYIALDSGGRRRKGIVDAGSIAAARQKLRETEVFPVEIVETADRKREETAVRGGALHLFRKVGLRELAVMTRQLATLIGAGLPLVPSLSALVNQISHPLLKTTLARIKDEVNEGNSLTQSMSHFPEVFPPFYINMVRAGEASGTMDLVLDRLADFNEGQQALRTKIRSALAYPLFMFFIGSGVLFFLVTFVVPNITNIFRDMHQALPGITVFLIVVSGFLKTFWWIIALIIIVAIVGLRYA
;
A
#
# COMPACT_ATOMS: atom_id res chain seq x y z
N MET A 1 6.12 -21.54 24.38
CA MET A 1 6.82 -21.25 25.66
C MET A 1 7.63 -19.96 25.47
N PRO A 2 7.70 -19.05 26.46
CA PRO A 2 8.42 -17.80 26.29
C PRO A 2 9.94 -18.03 26.17
N VAL A 3 10.58 -17.15 25.42
CA VAL A 3 11.97 -17.24 25.01
C VAL A 3 12.70 -16.02 25.56
N TYR A 4 13.79 -16.23 26.30
CA TYR A 4 14.54 -15.16 26.96
C TYR A 4 15.93 -15.03 26.35
N GLU A 5 16.33 -13.81 25.99
CA GLU A 5 17.70 -13.52 25.60
C GLU A 5 18.52 -13.19 26.86
N TYR A 6 19.69 -13.80 26.99
CA TYR A 6 20.56 -13.61 28.14
C TYR A 6 21.96 -13.16 27.71
N ILE A 7 22.55 -12.29 28.52
CA ILE A 7 23.98 -12.02 28.53
C ILE A 7 24.51 -12.61 29.82
N ALA A 8 25.33 -13.65 29.71
CA ALA A 8 25.88 -14.34 30.86
C ALA A 8 27.42 -14.40 30.79
N LEU A 9 28.06 -14.46 31.94
CA LEU A 9 29.51 -14.60 32.08
C LEU A 9 29.85 -16.07 32.28
N ASP A 10 30.76 -16.55 31.46
CA ASP A 10 31.41 -17.84 31.61
C ASP A 10 32.33 -17.83 32.86
N SER A 11 32.71 -18.98 33.41
CA SER A 11 33.57 -19.10 34.61
C SER A 11 34.94 -18.41 34.46
N GLY A 12 35.38 -18.23 33.20
CA GLY A 12 36.58 -17.45 32.83
C GLY A 12 36.35 -15.95 32.57
N GLY A 13 35.21 -15.37 32.97
CA GLY A 13 34.93 -13.93 32.89
C GLY A 13 34.58 -13.39 31.49
N ARG A 14 34.33 -14.26 30.50
CA ARG A 14 33.96 -13.85 29.14
C ARG A 14 32.45 -13.77 28.99
N ARG A 15 31.95 -12.67 28.40
CA ARG A 15 30.51 -12.47 28.14
C ARG A 15 30.06 -13.32 26.94
N ARG A 16 29.07 -14.18 27.13
CA ARG A 16 28.34 -14.90 26.08
C ARG A 16 26.90 -14.42 26.01
N LYS A 17 26.41 -14.24 24.78
CA LYS A 17 25.00 -13.96 24.49
C LYS A 17 24.34 -15.21 23.95
N GLY A 18 23.14 -15.51 24.41
CA GLY A 18 22.40 -16.70 24.00
C GLY A 18 20.92 -16.56 24.27
N ILE A 19 20.17 -17.56 23.84
CA ILE A 19 18.72 -17.62 24.00
C ILE A 19 18.39 -18.86 24.84
N VAL A 20 17.52 -18.72 25.83
CA VAL A 20 17.07 -19.83 26.68
C VAL A 20 15.55 -19.88 26.75
N ASP A 21 15.02 -21.07 26.48
CA ASP A 21 13.60 -21.36 26.65
C ASP A 21 13.31 -21.72 28.11
N ALA A 22 12.43 -20.94 28.74
CA ALA A 22 12.03 -21.12 30.14
C ALA A 22 10.58 -20.67 30.35
N GLY A 23 9.91 -21.18 31.38
CA GLY A 23 8.55 -20.77 31.74
C GLY A 23 8.48 -19.43 32.49
N SER A 24 9.60 -18.94 33.03
CA SER A 24 9.70 -17.70 33.81
C SER A 24 11.14 -17.21 33.89
N ILE A 25 11.35 -15.93 34.24
CA ILE A 25 12.70 -15.35 34.46
C ILE A 25 13.47 -16.13 35.54
N ALA A 26 12.79 -16.60 36.59
CA ALA A 26 13.39 -17.41 37.64
C ALA A 26 13.87 -18.78 37.10
N ALA A 27 13.04 -19.44 36.27
CA ALA A 27 13.39 -20.70 35.62
C ALA A 27 14.54 -20.51 34.60
N ALA A 28 14.59 -19.39 33.89
CA ALA A 28 15.70 -19.05 33.00
C ALA A 28 17.02 -18.89 33.77
N ARG A 29 17.01 -18.19 34.92
CA ARG A 29 18.19 -18.05 35.78
C ARG A 29 18.70 -19.38 36.32
N GLN A 30 17.79 -20.25 36.73
CA GLN A 30 18.15 -21.56 37.26
C GLN A 30 18.80 -22.44 36.19
N LYS A 31 18.19 -22.51 35.00
CA LYS A 31 18.71 -23.29 33.86
C LYS A 31 20.08 -22.80 33.37
N LEU A 32 20.33 -21.48 33.43
CA LEU A 32 21.65 -20.91 33.09
C LEU A 32 22.72 -21.23 34.14
N ARG A 33 22.36 -21.24 35.44
CA ARG A 33 23.25 -21.63 36.53
C ARG A 33 23.64 -23.12 36.47
N GLU A 34 22.71 -23.99 36.09
CA GLU A 34 22.98 -25.42 35.87
C GLU A 34 23.98 -25.66 34.73
N THR A 35 24.12 -24.70 33.79
CA THR A 35 25.07 -24.76 32.67
C THR A 35 26.38 -24.03 33.00
N GLU A 36 26.65 -23.73 34.28
CA GLU A 36 27.83 -22.99 34.77
C GLU A 36 27.99 -21.56 34.22
N VAL A 37 26.93 -20.95 33.66
CA VAL A 37 26.98 -19.59 33.12
C VAL A 37 26.19 -18.64 34.03
N PHE A 38 26.84 -17.58 34.52
CA PHE A 38 26.24 -16.63 35.45
C PHE A 38 25.56 -15.47 34.70
N PRO A 39 24.22 -15.34 34.74
CA PRO A 39 23.52 -14.29 34.01
C PRO A 39 23.78 -12.90 34.62
N VAL A 40 24.20 -11.96 33.78
CA VAL A 40 24.39 -10.54 34.14
C VAL A 40 23.12 -9.75 33.85
N GLU A 41 22.45 -10.08 32.74
CA GLU A 41 21.27 -9.40 32.26
C GLU A 41 20.37 -10.40 31.54
N ILE A 42 19.08 -10.46 31.91
CA ILE A 42 18.07 -11.31 31.27
C ILE A 42 16.95 -10.38 30.85
N VAL A 43 16.72 -10.29 29.55
CA VAL A 43 15.70 -9.42 28.97
C VAL A 43 14.68 -10.31 28.27
N GLU A 44 13.41 -10.11 28.59
CA GLU A 44 12.32 -10.82 27.95
C GLU A 44 12.17 -10.34 26.50
N THR A 45 12.35 -11.24 25.53
CA THR A 45 12.33 -10.90 24.10
C THR A 45 10.91 -10.58 23.60
N ALA A 46 9.87 -10.80 24.41
CA ALA A 46 8.47 -10.62 24.02
C ALA A 46 8.10 -9.15 23.77
N ASP A 47 8.63 -8.20 24.55
CA ASP A 47 8.25 -6.78 24.41
C ASP A 47 9.00 -6.05 23.28
N ARG A 48 10.26 -6.40 23.00
CA ARG A 48 11.02 -5.75 21.93
C ARG A 48 10.46 -5.98 20.52
N LYS A 49 9.85 -7.16 20.26
CA LYS A 49 9.18 -7.42 18.99
C LYS A 49 7.87 -6.65 18.82
N ARG A 50 7.20 -6.23 19.90
CA ARG A 50 5.98 -5.41 19.80
C ARG A 50 6.29 -3.94 19.55
N GLU A 51 7.33 -3.39 20.18
CA GLU A 51 7.67 -1.96 20.04
C GLU A 51 8.49 -1.63 18.78
N GLU A 52 9.47 -2.46 18.38
CA GLU A 52 10.26 -2.16 17.16
C GLU A 52 9.44 -2.30 15.86
N THR A 53 8.40 -3.14 15.86
CA THR A 53 7.49 -3.29 14.72
C THR A 53 6.50 -2.13 14.61
N ALA A 54 6.15 -1.50 15.74
CA ALA A 54 5.22 -0.37 15.78
C ALA A 54 5.83 0.94 15.25
N VAL A 55 7.11 1.20 15.52
CA VAL A 55 7.76 2.48 15.18
C VAL A 55 8.25 2.53 13.72
N ARG A 56 8.62 1.40 13.11
CA ARG A 56 8.98 1.33 11.67
C ARG A 56 7.79 1.05 10.73
N GLY A 57 6.67 0.58 11.25
CA GLY A 57 5.50 0.17 10.46
C GLY A 57 4.60 1.32 9.98
N GLY A 58 4.56 2.45 10.70
CA GLY A 58 3.59 3.53 10.44
C GLY A 58 3.62 4.12 9.02
N ALA A 59 4.82 4.26 8.43
CA ALA A 59 4.98 4.76 7.06
C ALA A 59 4.71 3.69 5.97
N LEU A 60 4.83 2.40 6.32
CA LEU A 60 4.62 1.28 5.40
C LEU A 60 3.17 0.80 5.34
N HIS A 61 2.36 1.11 6.36
CA HIS A 61 0.93 0.80 6.37
C HIS A 61 0.12 1.62 5.34
N LEU A 62 0.56 2.84 5.04
CA LEU A 62 -0.13 3.73 4.07
C LEU A 62 -0.09 3.19 2.62
N PHE A 63 0.87 2.32 2.29
CA PHE A 63 1.05 1.75 0.96
C PHE A 63 0.46 0.35 0.78
N ARG A 64 -0.22 -0.19 1.79
CA ARG A 64 -0.75 -1.56 1.77
C ARG A 64 -2.24 -1.67 1.47
N LYS A 65 -2.90 -0.60 1.03
CA LYS A 65 -4.32 -0.65 0.65
C LYS A 65 -4.54 -1.63 -0.51
N VAL A 66 -5.56 -2.48 -0.39
CA VAL A 66 -5.96 -3.40 -1.47
C VAL A 66 -6.56 -2.57 -2.61
N GLY A 67 -6.05 -2.75 -3.82
CA GLY A 67 -6.58 -2.08 -5.01
C GLY A 67 -7.87 -2.72 -5.51
N LEU A 68 -8.62 -1.97 -6.31
CA LEU A 68 -9.86 -2.46 -6.95
C LEU A 68 -9.60 -3.69 -7.83
N ARG A 69 -8.43 -3.77 -8.46
CA ARG A 69 -8.04 -4.89 -9.31
C ARG A 69 -7.89 -6.18 -8.52
N GLU A 70 -7.18 -6.12 -7.39
CA GLU A 70 -6.97 -7.28 -6.53
C GLU A 70 -8.30 -7.76 -5.95
N LEU A 71 -9.17 -6.84 -5.53
CA LEU A 71 -10.51 -7.16 -5.04
C LEU A 71 -11.40 -7.76 -6.15
N ALA A 72 -11.34 -7.23 -7.37
CA ALA A 72 -12.10 -7.74 -8.52
C ALA A 72 -11.70 -9.18 -8.87
N VAL A 73 -10.39 -9.43 -9.01
CA VAL A 73 -9.86 -10.77 -9.34
C VAL A 73 -10.23 -11.78 -8.25
N MET A 74 -10.03 -11.43 -6.98
CA MET A 74 -10.37 -12.32 -5.87
C MET A 74 -11.87 -12.62 -5.84
N THR A 75 -12.72 -11.60 -6.04
CA THR A 75 -14.19 -11.78 -6.04
C THR A 75 -14.63 -12.66 -7.21
N ARG A 76 -14.08 -12.46 -8.41
CA ARG A 76 -14.37 -13.31 -9.58
C ARG A 76 -13.97 -14.75 -9.34
N GLN A 77 -12.76 -14.99 -8.81
CA GLN A 77 -12.30 -16.34 -8.53
C GLN A 77 -13.17 -17.01 -7.46
N LEU A 78 -13.57 -16.29 -6.40
CA LEU A 78 -14.49 -16.80 -5.39
C LEU A 78 -15.86 -17.13 -6.00
N ALA A 79 -16.41 -16.24 -6.81
CA ALA A 79 -17.68 -16.47 -7.52
C ALA A 79 -17.62 -17.71 -8.42
N THR A 80 -16.53 -17.89 -9.17
CA THR A 80 -16.33 -19.08 -10.02
C THR A 80 -16.28 -20.37 -9.20
N LEU A 81 -15.56 -20.38 -8.08
CA LEU A 81 -15.44 -21.57 -7.23
C LEU A 81 -16.79 -21.92 -6.57
N ILE A 82 -17.47 -20.92 -6.00
CA ILE A 82 -18.79 -21.13 -5.37
C ILE A 82 -19.84 -21.51 -6.42
N GLY A 83 -19.84 -20.87 -7.59
CA GLY A 83 -20.74 -21.21 -8.70
C GLY A 83 -20.49 -22.60 -9.28
N ALA A 84 -19.27 -23.15 -9.16
CA ALA A 84 -18.96 -24.54 -9.48
C ALA A 84 -19.39 -25.52 -8.37
N GLY A 85 -20.03 -25.05 -7.29
CA GLY A 85 -20.50 -25.86 -6.17
C GLY A 85 -19.42 -26.25 -5.17
N LEU A 86 -18.23 -25.64 -5.23
CA LEU A 86 -17.20 -25.90 -4.23
C LEU A 86 -17.62 -25.31 -2.87
N PRO A 87 -17.39 -26.02 -1.75
CA PRO A 87 -17.68 -25.46 -0.43
C PRO A 87 -16.84 -24.21 -0.15
N LEU A 88 -17.37 -23.33 0.71
CA LEU A 88 -16.79 -22.00 0.96
C LEU A 88 -15.37 -22.06 1.54
N VAL A 89 -15.13 -22.89 2.55
CA VAL A 89 -13.82 -22.99 3.20
C VAL A 89 -12.72 -23.51 2.24
N PRO A 90 -12.92 -24.61 1.49
CA PRO A 90 -12.02 -25.01 0.41
C PRO A 90 -11.77 -23.92 -0.64
N SER A 91 -12.81 -23.19 -1.04
CA SER A 91 -12.69 -22.07 -1.99
C SER A 91 -11.79 -20.96 -1.45
N LEU A 92 -12.02 -20.53 -0.20
CA LEU A 92 -11.17 -19.53 0.47
C LEU A 92 -9.72 -20.03 0.60
N SER A 93 -9.51 -21.32 0.92
CA SER A 93 -8.18 -21.91 1.00
C SER A 93 -7.44 -21.89 -0.35
N ALA A 94 -8.12 -22.17 -1.45
CA ALA A 94 -7.55 -22.10 -2.79
C ALA A 94 -7.12 -20.66 -3.12
N LEU A 95 -7.96 -19.67 -2.79
CA LEU A 95 -7.68 -18.26 -3.04
C LEU A 95 -6.49 -17.73 -2.22
N VAL A 96 -6.38 -18.10 -0.94
CA VAL A 96 -5.24 -17.69 -0.08
C VAL A 96 -3.91 -18.12 -0.69
N ASN A 97 -3.86 -19.27 -1.37
CA ASN A 97 -2.65 -19.76 -2.03
C ASN A 97 -2.34 -19.01 -3.33
N GLN A 98 -3.36 -18.47 -4.01
CA GLN A 98 -3.21 -17.78 -5.30
C GLN A 98 -2.97 -16.27 -5.17
N ILE A 99 -3.37 -15.65 -4.06
CA ILE A 99 -3.24 -14.20 -3.86
C ILE A 99 -1.79 -13.81 -3.58
N SER A 100 -1.24 -12.93 -4.43
CA SER A 100 0.10 -12.37 -4.24
C SER A 100 0.12 -11.15 -3.32
N HIS A 101 -1.00 -10.41 -3.21
CA HIS A 101 -1.04 -9.17 -2.43
C HIS A 101 -0.99 -9.47 -0.92
N PRO A 102 0.06 -9.04 -0.17
CA PRO A 102 0.29 -9.49 1.20
C PRO A 102 -0.86 -9.18 2.16
N LEU A 103 -1.42 -7.96 2.11
CA LEU A 103 -2.53 -7.59 3.00
C LEU A 103 -3.77 -8.44 2.71
N LEU A 104 -4.11 -8.61 1.42
CA LEU A 104 -5.30 -9.36 1.03
C LEU A 104 -5.17 -10.84 1.37
N LYS A 105 -3.96 -11.40 1.22
CA LYS A 105 -3.65 -12.78 1.62
C LYS A 105 -3.84 -12.99 3.11
N THR A 106 -3.29 -12.11 3.95
CA THR A 106 -3.45 -12.20 5.42
C THR A 106 -4.90 -12.00 5.85
N THR A 107 -5.61 -11.03 5.25
CA THR A 107 -7.03 -10.80 5.51
C THR A 107 -7.87 -12.03 5.14
N LEU A 108 -7.67 -12.61 3.95
CA LEU A 108 -8.44 -13.77 3.52
C LEU A 108 -8.11 -15.03 4.33
N ALA A 109 -6.86 -15.19 4.77
CA ALA A 109 -6.48 -16.29 5.67
C ALA A 109 -7.24 -16.20 7.01
N ARG A 110 -7.33 -15.00 7.61
CA ARG A 110 -8.12 -14.79 8.83
C ARG A 110 -9.60 -15.06 8.62
N ILE A 111 -10.17 -14.56 7.53
CA ILE A 111 -11.58 -14.84 7.19
C ILE A 111 -11.83 -16.34 7.03
N LYS A 112 -10.93 -17.06 6.35
CA LYS A 112 -11.01 -18.51 6.21
C LYS A 112 -11.01 -19.20 7.58
N ASP A 113 -10.12 -18.80 8.48
CA ASP A 113 -10.04 -19.38 9.82
C ASP A 113 -11.31 -19.10 10.63
N GLU A 114 -11.81 -17.86 10.64
CA GLU A 114 -13.04 -17.48 11.35
C GLU A 114 -14.27 -18.23 10.81
N VAL A 115 -14.38 -18.39 9.49
CA VAL A 115 -15.48 -19.17 8.87
C VAL A 115 -15.35 -20.65 9.18
N ASN A 116 -14.13 -21.20 9.22
CA ASN A 116 -13.88 -22.58 9.59
C ASN A 116 -14.18 -22.85 11.08
N GLU A 117 -14.07 -21.83 11.93
CA GLU A 117 -14.49 -21.84 13.34
C GLU A 117 -16.02 -21.69 13.52
N GLY A 118 -16.76 -21.45 12.43
CA GLY A 118 -18.22 -21.37 12.42
C GLY A 118 -18.79 -19.96 12.42
N ASN A 119 -17.95 -18.91 12.32
CA ASN A 119 -18.47 -17.56 12.12
C ASN A 119 -19.03 -17.39 10.71
N SER A 120 -19.99 -16.46 10.57
CA SER A 120 -20.54 -16.09 9.28
C SER A 120 -19.48 -15.43 8.38
N LEU A 121 -19.59 -15.61 7.07
CA LEU A 121 -18.70 -14.95 6.09
C LEU A 121 -18.82 -13.43 6.22
N THR A 122 -20.05 -12.93 6.33
CA THR A 122 -20.32 -11.50 6.51
C THR A 122 -19.67 -10.94 7.77
N GLN A 123 -19.80 -11.66 8.90
CA GLN A 123 -19.18 -11.26 10.16
C GLN A 123 -17.66 -11.17 10.01
N SER A 124 -17.07 -12.20 9.42
CA SER A 124 -15.62 -12.28 9.22
C SER A 124 -15.10 -11.17 8.30
N MET A 125 -15.83 -10.84 7.24
CA MET A 125 -15.49 -9.73 6.33
C MET A 125 -15.66 -8.36 7.01
N SER A 126 -16.60 -8.23 7.94
CA SER A 126 -16.88 -6.95 8.63
C SER A 126 -15.73 -6.47 9.52
N HIS A 127 -14.84 -7.37 9.95
CA HIS A 127 -13.61 -7.02 10.66
C HIS A 127 -12.59 -6.26 9.79
N PHE A 128 -12.77 -6.22 8.47
CA PHE A 128 -11.83 -5.62 7.52
C PHE A 128 -12.48 -4.57 6.58
N PRO A 129 -13.04 -3.47 7.11
CA PRO A 129 -13.73 -2.45 6.31
C PRO A 129 -12.80 -1.71 5.33
N GLU A 130 -11.49 -1.75 5.54
CA GLU A 130 -10.49 -1.17 4.63
C GLU A 130 -10.35 -1.96 3.32
N VAL A 131 -10.71 -3.24 3.33
CA VAL A 131 -10.66 -4.14 2.18
C VAL A 131 -12.05 -4.33 1.57
N PHE A 132 -13.07 -4.44 2.43
CA PHE A 132 -14.46 -4.69 2.02
C PHE A 132 -15.33 -3.47 2.37
N PRO A 133 -15.70 -2.66 1.37
CA PRO A 133 -16.59 -1.51 1.60
C PRO A 133 -17.95 -1.96 2.15
N PRO A 134 -18.69 -1.08 2.87
CA PRO A 134 -19.99 -1.43 3.46
C PRO A 134 -21.00 -2.02 2.46
N PHE A 135 -21.03 -1.51 1.22
CA PHE A 135 -21.86 -2.07 0.15
C PHE A 135 -21.54 -3.54 -0.15
N TYR A 136 -20.25 -3.89 -0.22
CA TYR A 136 -19.79 -5.25 -0.47
C TYR A 136 -20.25 -6.18 0.66
N ILE A 137 -20.03 -5.79 1.92
CA ILE A 137 -20.43 -6.56 3.10
C ILE A 137 -21.95 -6.77 3.13
N ASN A 138 -22.73 -5.74 2.82
CA ASN A 138 -24.19 -5.83 2.82
C ASN A 138 -24.73 -6.74 1.71
N MET A 139 -24.09 -6.76 0.54
CA MET A 139 -24.42 -7.71 -0.53
C MET A 139 -24.14 -9.14 -0.09
N VAL A 140 -22.96 -9.42 0.46
CA VAL A 140 -22.61 -10.74 1.00
C VAL A 140 -23.58 -11.17 2.10
N ARG A 141 -23.98 -10.24 2.99
CA ARG A 141 -25.00 -10.49 4.02
C ARG A 141 -26.32 -10.96 3.42
N ALA A 142 -26.78 -10.30 2.36
CA ALA A 142 -28.01 -10.68 1.68
C ALA A 142 -27.89 -12.08 1.08
N GLY A 143 -26.76 -12.40 0.43
CA GLY A 143 -26.50 -13.72 -0.15
C GLY A 143 -26.35 -14.84 0.88
N GLU A 144 -25.74 -14.54 2.04
CA GLU A 144 -25.61 -15.49 3.15
C GLU A 144 -26.97 -15.77 3.79
N ALA A 145 -27.81 -14.75 3.98
CA ALA A 145 -29.15 -14.89 4.55
C ALA A 145 -30.15 -15.58 3.60
N SER A 146 -30.05 -15.35 2.29
CA SER A 146 -30.92 -15.97 1.27
C SER A 146 -30.41 -17.32 0.77
N GLY A 147 -29.19 -17.71 1.12
CA GLY A 147 -28.52 -18.90 0.57
C GLY A 147 -28.12 -18.78 -0.91
N THR A 148 -28.20 -17.59 -1.50
CA THR A 148 -27.88 -17.35 -2.93
C THR A 148 -26.50 -16.69 -3.08
N MET A 149 -25.50 -17.28 -2.44
CA MET A 149 -24.12 -16.75 -2.40
C MET A 149 -23.46 -16.74 -3.79
N ASP A 150 -23.75 -17.77 -4.60
CA ASP A 150 -23.35 -17.90 -6.00
C ASP A 150 -23.75 -16.67 -6.83
N LEU A 151 -25.04 -16.31 -6.82
CA LEU A 151 -25.58 -15.19 -7.57
C LEU A 151 -25.02 -13.85 -7.07
N VAL A 152 -24.89 -13.69 -5.76
CA VAL A 152 -24.42 -12.45 -5.14
C VAL A 152 -22.95 -12.19 -5.43
N LEU A 153 -22.11 -13.22 -5.31
CA LEU A 153 -20.69 -13.12 -5.62
C LEU A 153 -20.46 -12.84 -7.11
N ASP A 154 -21.25 -13.44 -8.00
CA ASP A 154 -21.16 -13.18 -9.44
C ASP A 154 -21.50 -11.71 -9.77
N ARG A 155 -22.58 -11.17 -9.18
CA ARG A 155 -22.91 -9.74 -9.31
C ARG A 155 -21.84 -8.81 -8.73
N LEU A 156 -21.24 -9.19 -7.59
CA LEU A 156 -20.13 -8.43 -7.00
C LEU A 156 -18.88 -8.48 -7.89
N ALA A 157 -18.62 -9.62 -8.54
CA ALA A 157 -17.52 -9.76 -9.49
C ALA A 157 -17.73 -8.86 -10.72
N ASP A 158 -18.90 -8.91 -11.35
CA ASP A 158 -19.27 -8.05 -12.48
C ASP A 158 -19.15 -6.57 -12.13
N PHE A 159 -19.65 -6.17 -10.94
CA PHE A 159 -19.54 -4.80 -10.48
C PHE A 159 -18.08 -4.36 -10.31
N ASN A 160 -17.25 -5.15 -9.64
CA ASN A 160 -15.86 -4.82 -9.40
C ASN A 160 -15.04 -4.79 -10.70
N GLU A 161 -15.28 -5.72 -11.62
CA GLU A 161 -14.67 -5.74 -12.95
C GLU A 161 -15.09 -4.53 -13.78
N GLY A 162 -16.38 -4.15 -13.74
CA GLY A 162 -16.89 -2.95 -14.39
C GLY A 162 -16.24 -1.67 -13.86
N GLN A 163 -16.09 -1.55 -12.54
CA GLN A 163 -15.39 -0.43 -11.91
C GLN A 163 -13.91 -0.37 -12.31
N GLN A 164 -13.24 -1.52 -12.32
CA GLN A 164 -11.85 -1.62 -12.76
C GLN A 164 -11.69 -1.26 -14.24
N ALA A 165 -12.59 -1.71 -15.10
CA ALA A 165 -12.59 -1.42 -16.53
C ALA A 165 -12.80 0.08 -16.79
N LEU A 166 -13.76 0.70 -16.09
CA LEU A 166 -14.01 2.15 -16.17
C LEU A 166 -12.78 2.95 -15.75
N ARG A 167 -12.18 2.61 -14.61
CA ARG A 167 -10.98 3.29 -14.11
C ARG A 167 -9.79 3.13 -15.07
N THR A 168 -9.63 1.95 -15.64
CA THR A 168 -8.59 1.68 -16.65
C THR A 168 -8.81 2.50 -17.92
N LYS A 169 -10.06 2.61 -18.38
CA LYS A 169 -10.45 3.41 -19.56
C LYS A 169 -10.20 4.90 -19.34
N ILE A 170 -10.53 5.43 -18.17
CA ILE A 170 -10.24 6.83 -17.82
C ILE A 170 -8.71 7.06 -17.82
N ARG A 171 -7.96 6.15 -17.18
CA ARG A 171 -6.50 6.27 -17.09
C ARG A 171 -5.83 6.20 -18.46
N SER A 172 -6.27 5.31 -19.35
CA SER A 172 -5.71 5.21 -20.70
C SER A 172 -6.08 6.42 -21.56
N ALA A 173 -7.31 6.94 -21.45
CA ALA A 173 -7.73 8.14 -22.16
C ALA A 173 -6.94 9.40 -21.74
N LEU A 174 -6.58 9.51 -20.46
CA LEU A 174 -5.80 10.65 -19.95
C LEU A 174 -4.29 10.51 -20.18
N ALA A 175 -3.78 9.32 -20.49
CA ALA A 175 -2.35 9.09 -20.68
C ALA A 175 -1.76 9.95 -21.81
N TYR A 176 -2.42 10.00 -22.98
CA TYR A 176 -1.93 10.77 -24.13
C TYR A 176 -1.99 12.30 -23.91
N PRO A 177 -3.11 12.90 -23.45
CA PRO A 177 -3.17 14.32 -23.14
C PRO A 177 -2.11 14.74 -22.11
N LEU A 178 -1.90 13.93 -21.07
CA LEU A 178 -0.92 14.24 -20.03
C LEU A 178 0.51 14.16 -20.57
N PHE A 179 0.81 13.14 -21.38
CA PHE A 179 2.11 13.01 -22.07
C PHE A 179 2.40 14.21 -22.97
N MET A 180 1.45 14.62 -23.81
CA MET A 180 1.60 15.80 -24.66
C MET A 180 1.73 17.10 -23.86
N PHE A 181 0.97 17.23 -22.77
CA PHE A 181 1.07 18.36 -21.86
C PHE A 181 2.47 18.48 -21.25
N PHE A 182 3.08 17.37 -20.81
CA PHE A 182 4.44 17.37 -20.27
C PHE A 182 5.49 17.76 -21.32
N ILE A 183 5.43 17.17 -22.52
CA ILE A 183 6.38 17.47 -23.60
C ILE A 183 6.24 18.93 -24.01
N GLY A 184 5.01 19.39 -24.28
CA GLY A 184 4.74 20.76 -24.66
C GLY A 184 5.19 21.76 -23.61
N SER A 185 4.89 21.49 -22.33
CA SER A 185 5.34 22.32 -21.22
C SER A 185 6.87 22.35 -21.10
N GLY A 186 7.54 21.22 -21.28
CA GLY A 186 9.01 21.13 -21.26
C GLY A 186 9.66 21.93 -22.39
N VAL A 187 9.15 21.81 -23.62
CA VAL A 187 9.64 22.58 -24.78
C VAL A 187 9.39 24.08 -24.58
N LEU A 188 8.20 24.46 -24.11
CA LEU A 188 7.87 25.85 -23.83
C LEU A 188 8.78 26.43 -22.74
N PHE A 189 8.99 25.68 -21.66
CA PHE A 189 9.88 26.07 -20.56
C PHE A 189 11.31 26.27 -21.06
N PHE A 190 11.83 25.38 -21.90
CA PHE A 190 13.14 25.50 -22.51
C PHE A 190 13.26 26.77 -23.37
N LEU A 191 12.30 27.01 -24.25
CA LEU A 191 12.28 28.17 -25.16
C LEU A 191 12.29 29.48 -24.35
N VAL A 192 11.38 29.57 -23.38
CA VAL A 192 11.22 30.73 -22.50
C VAL A 192 12.44 30.94 -21.60
N THR A 193 13.13 29.87 -21.21
CA THR A 193 14.26 29.95 -20.28
C THR A 193 15.58 30.27 -20.91
N PHE A 194 15.87 29.69 -22.07
CA PHE A 194 17.16 29.81 -22.75
C PHE A 194 17.08 30.65 -24.01
N VAL A 195 16.08 30.44 -24.86
CA VAL A 195 16.01 31.08 -26.19
C VAL A 195 15.59 32.55 -26.07
N VAL A 196 14.53 32.85 -25.31
CA VAL A 196 14.02 34.22 -25.16
C VAL A 196 15.06 35.19 -24.57
N PRO A 197 15.80 34.85 -23.49
CA PRO A 197 16.82 35.76 -22.96
C PRO A 197 17.98 35.98 -23.92
N ASN A 198 18.40 34.94 -24.65
CA ASN A 198 19.45 35.07 -25.66
C ASN A 198 19.08 36.08 -26.75
N ILE A 199 17.86 36.00 -27.28
CA ILE A 199 17.37 36.98 -28.25
C ILE A 199 17.30 38.38 -27.63
N THR A 200 16.79 38.50 -26.41
CA THR A 200 16.66 39.79 -25.71
C THR A 200 18.02 40.46 -25.49
N ASN A 201 19.06 39.69 -25.15
CA ASN A 201 20.42 40.21 -24.96
C ASN A 201 20.95 40.83 -26.26
N ILE A 202 20.74 40.18 -27.41
CA ILE A 202 21.14 40.70 -28.72
C ILE A 202 20.47 42.05 -29.02
N PHE A 203 19.16 42.19 -28.74
CA PHE A 203 18.44 43.46 -28.95
C PHE A 203 18.95 44.59 -28.05
N ARG A 204 19.37 44.28 -26.81
CA ARG A 204 19.97 45.27 -25.90
C ARG A 204 21.32 45.76 -26.41
N ASP A 205 22.15 44.88 -26.95
CA ASP A 205 23.45 45.24 -27.52
C ASP A 205 23.31 46.17 -28.74
N MET A 206 22.21 46.03 -29.50
CA MET A 206 21.87 46.89 -30.64
C MET A 206 21.30 48.27 -30.26
N HIS A 207 21.19 48.60 -28.95
CA HIS A 207 20.68 49.87 -28.44
C HIS A 207 19.28 50.27 -28.95
N GLN A 208 18.46 49.30 -29.38
CA GLN A 208 17.09 49.55 -29.78
C GLN A 208 16.11 49.29 -28.64
N ALA A 209 15.08 50.13 -28.53
CA ALA A 209 14.01 49.94 -27.57
C ALA A 209 13.25 48.64 -27.87
N LEU A 210 13.08 47.80 -26.85
CA LEU A 210 12.34 46.54 -26.95
C LEU A 210 10.86 46.83 -27.28
N PRO A 211 10.29 46.26 -28.36
CA PRO A 211 8.85 46.38 -28.66
C PRO A 211 8.00 45.86 -27.49
N GLY A 212 6.87 46.49 -27.18
CA GLY A 212 6.05 46.13 -26.00
C GLY A 212 5.64 44.65 -25.91
N ILE A 213 5.49 43.98 -27.06
CA ILE A 213 5.22 42.54 -27.16
C ILE A 213 6.35 41.69 -26.55
N THR A 214 7.62 42.10 -26.74
CA THR A 214 8.78 41.39 -26.18
C THR A 214 8.90 41.58 -24.67
N VAL A 215 8.56 42.77 -24.15
CA VAL A 215 8.53 43.05 -22.71
C VAL A 215 7.46 42.21 -22.02
N PHE A 216 6.26 42.12 -22.61
CA PHE A 216 5.21 41.23 -22.12
C PHE A 216 5.68 39.77 -22.05
N LEU A 217 6.37 39.30 -23.08
CA LEU A 217 6.90 37.94 -23.15
C LEU A 217 7.98 37.69 -22.07
N ILE A 218 8.83 38.67 -21.76
CA ILE A 218 9.82 38.60 -20.68
C ILE A 218 9.14 38.54 -19.31
N VAL A 219 8.05 39.30 -19.09
CA VAL A 219 7.28 39.26 -17.84
C VAL A 219 6.62 37.89 -17.66
N VAL A 220 6.00 37.35 -18.71
CA VAL A 220 5.42 35.99 -18.70
C VAL A 220 6.50 34.94 -18.50
N SER A 221 7.69 35.12 -19.10
CA SER A 221 8.85 34.27 -18.90
C SER A 221 9.31 34.23 -17.45
N GLY A 222 9.44 35.42 -16.83
CA GLY A 222 9.78 35.55 -15.42
C GLY A 222 8.77 34.87 -14.52
N PHE A 223 7.48 35.04 -14.79
CA PHE A 223 6.41 34.34 -14.09
C PHE A 223 6.55 32.81 -14.22
N LEU A 224 6.73 32.28 -15.44
CA LEU A 224 6.89 30.83 -15.66
C LEU A 224 8.14 30.26 -14.97
N LYS A 225 9.27 30.99 -14.98
CA LYS A 225 10.50 30.62 -14.27
C LYS A 225 10.35 30.66 -12.76
N THR A 226 9.57 31.60 -12.22
CA THR A 226 9.37 31.71 -10.77
C THR A 226 8.32 30.73 -10.28
N PHE A 227 7.31 30.37 -11.08
CA PHE A 227 6.17 29.51 -10.68
C PHE A 227 6.23 28.08 -11.22
N TRP A 228 7.36 27.64 -11.78
CA TRP A 228 7.56 26.26 -12.29
C TRP A 228 7.23 25.17 -11.24
N TRP A 229 7.49 25.45 -9.97
CA TRP A 229 7.18 24.57 -8.84
C TRP A 229 5.68 24.39 -8.63
N ILE A 230 4.84 25.37 -8.96
CA ILE A 230 3.37 25.22 -8.93
C ILE A 230 2.92 24.28 -10.04
N ILE A 231 3.51 24.38 -11.23
CA ILE A 231 3.23 23.45 -12.34
C ILE A 231 3.64 22.02 -11.93
N ALA A 232 4.84 21.86 -11.35
CA ALA A 232 5.30 20.59 -10.81
C ALA A 232 4.38 20.05 -9.69
N LEU A 233 3.86 20.92 -8.82
CA LEU A 233 2.91 20.55 -7.78
C LEU A 233 1.58 20.08 -8.38
N ILE A 234 1.02 20.80 -9.35
CA ILE A 234 -0.21 20.41 -10.06
C ILE A 234 -0.04 19.06 -10.74
N ILE A 235 1.12 18.84 -11.36
CA ILE A 235 1.52 17.57 -11.97
C ILE A 235 1.55 16.44 -10.93
N ILE A 236 2.19 16.66 -9.80
CA ILE A 236 2.27 15.66 -8.72
C ILE A 236 0.88 15.37 -8.18
N VAL A 237 0.06 16.40 -7.96
CA VAL A 237 -1.33 16.25 -7.51
C VAL A 237 -2.17 15.52 -8.55
N ALA A 238 -2.00 15.77 -9.84
CA ALA A 238 -2.70 15.05 -10.91
C ALA A 238 -2.28 13.57 -10.95
N ILE A 239 -0.98 13.27 -10.82
CA ILE A 239 -0.46 11.90 -10.79
C ILE A 239 -0.94 11.14 -9.53
N VAL A 240 -0.89 11.80 -8.37
CA VAL A 240 -1.36 11.25 -7.10
C VAL A 240 -2.87 11.07 -7.12
N GLY A 241 -3.61 12.05 -7.65
CA GLY A 241 -5.06 11.99 -7.88
C GLY A 241 -5.44 10.82 -8.77
N LEU A 242 -4.74 10.61 -9.89
CA LEU A 242 -4.92 9.44 -10.76
C LEU A 242 -4.52 8.11 -10.12
N ARG A 243 -3.67 8.13 -9.08
CA ARG A 243 -3.27 6.93 -8.33
C ARG A 243 -4.28 6.58 -7.24
N TYR A 244 -4.93 7.57 -6.64
CA TYR A 244 -5.89 7.39 -5.55
C TYR A 244 -7.37 7.36 -5.98
N ALA A 245 -7.73 7.98 -7.11
CA ALA A 245 -9.04 7.87 -7.78
C ALA A 245 -9.06 6.68 -8.71
#